data_AF-A0A4R6AEX1-F1
#
_entry.id   AF-A0A4R6AEX1-F1
#
_cell.length_a   1.000
_cell.length_b   1.000
_cell.length_c   1.000
_cell.angle_alpha   90.00
_cell.angle_beta   90.00
_cell.angle_gamma   90.00
#
_symmetry.space_group_name_H-M   'P 1'
#
loop_
_entity.id
_entity.type
_entity.pdbx_description
1 polymer ?
#
loop_
_entity_poly.entity_id
_entity_poly.type
_entity_poly.pdbx_seq_one_letter_code
_entity_poly.pdbx_strand_id
1 'polypeptide(L)'
;MSDPILEQIDALGDRLAEARASITQRFIGQTRVVDLVLSTLLCGGHGLLIGLPGLGKTRLVETLSTVMGLDGKRVQFTPDLMPADILGSEVLETGADGSRAFKFIEGPIFCQLLMADEINRASPRTQSALLQAMQEKSVTVAGSTHALARPFHVLATQNPIEQEGTYPLPEAQLDRFLVQIDVPYPDRETERDILLATTGAEETQAHEVFTAADLIAAQALLRRMPVGDGVVDMILDLVRACRPDDPSATPQVRETVGWGPGPRAAQALMLTVRARALLDGRLAPNAEDVAEMARPVLVHRMALSFAARARGEDLGRVIDATVAGMAGAKDAA
;
A
#
# COMPACT_ATOMS: atom_id res chain seq x y z
N MET A 1 -19.29 31.72 6.59
CA MET A 1 -18.48 31.40 5.41
C MET A 1 -17.80 30.09 5.72
N SER A 2 -18.20 29.02 5.06
CA SER A 2 -17.56 27.71 5.13
C SER A 2 -16.08 27.84 4.74
N ASP A 3 -15.21 27.10 5.42
CA ASP A 3 -13.80 27.06 5.06
C ASP A 3 -13.67 26.37 3.67
N PRO A 4 -13.10 27.03 2.65
CA PRO A 4 -13.01 26.50 1.30
C PRO A 4 -12.25 25.17 1.21
N ILE A 5 -11.43 24.82 2.21
CA ILE A 5 -10.77 23.51 2.28
C ILE A 5 -11.78 22.42 2.64
N LEU A 6 -12.72 22.69 3.54
CA LEU A 6 -13.70 21.70 4.00
C LEU A 6 -14.68 21.33 2.89
N GLU A 7 -15.11 22.29 2.07
CA GLU A 7 -15.95 22.02 0.89
C GLU A 7 -15.23 21.14 -0.14
N GLN A 8 -13.92 21.34 -0.33
CA GLN A 8 -13.13 20.50 -1.23
C GLN A 8 -13.00 19.07 -0.68
N ILE A 9 -12.86 18.92 0.64
CA ILE A 9 -12.74 17.61 1.30
C ILE A 9 -14.07 16.84 1.16
N ASP A 10 -15.20 17.53 1.36
CA ASP A 10 -16.54 16.95 1.25
C ASP A 10 -16.81 16.45 -0.19
N ALA A 11 -16.57 17.30 -1.19
CA ALA A 11 -16.71 16.94 -2.60
C ALA A 11 -15.76 15.80 -3.04
N LEU A 12 -14.56 15.73 -2.45
CA LEU A 12 -13.65 14.61 -2.69
C LEU A 12 -14.16 13.31 -2.04
N GLY A 13 -14.78 13.39 -0.85
CA GLY A 13 -15.43 12.28 -0.18
C GLY A 13 -16.50 11.62 -1.06
N ASP A 14 -17.37 12.43 -1.69
CA ASP A 14 -18.41 11.94 -2.60
C ASP A 14 -17.83 11.18 -3.81
N ARG A 15 -16.79 11.75 -4.46
CA ARG A 15 -16.11 11.09 -5.59
C ARG A 15 -15.42 9.80 -5.15
N LEU A 16 -14.87 9.75 -3.95
CA LEU A 16 -14.25 8.53 -3.41
C LEU A 16 -15.28 7.46 -3.08
N ALA A 17 -16.47 7.83 -2.61
CA ALA A 17 -17.58 6.90 -2.43
C ALA A 17 -18.03 6.28 -3.76
N GLU A 18 -18.11 7.09 -4.83
CA GLU A 18 -18.37 6.61 -6.19
C GLU A 18 -17.30 5.64 -6.68
N ALA A 19 -16.01 6.00 -6.53
CA ALA A 19 -14.90 5.12 -6.90
C ALA A 19 -14.93 3.79 -6.12
N ARG A 20 -15.15 3.84 -4.81
CA ARG A 20 -15.27 2.65 -3.95
C ARG A 20 -16.45 1.78 -4.39
N ALA A 21 -17.59 2.36 -4.74
CA ALA A 21 -18.74 1.62 -5.26
C ALA A 21 -18.39 0.93 -6.59
N SER A 22 -17.73 1.62 -7.53
CA SER A 22 -17.32 1.01 -8.80
C SER A 22 -16.31 -0.12 -8.61
N ILE A 23 -15.40 -0.03 -7.63
CA ILE A 23 -14.42 -1.10 -7.36
C ILE A 23 -15.08 -2.31 -6.71
N THR A 24 -15.92 -2.09 -5.71
CA THR A 24 -16.57 -3.16 -4.93
C THR A 24 -17.59 -3.96 -5.74
N GLN A 25 -18.10 -3.41 -6.85
CA GLN A 25 -18.90 -4.16 -7.83
C GLN A 25 -18.12 -5.29 -8.51
N ARG A 26 -16.80 -5.13 -8.74
CA ARG A 26 -15.94 -6.17 -9.35
C ARG A 26 -15.12 -6.95 -8.33
N PHE A 27 -14.85 -6.35 -7.17
CA PHE A 27 -14.09 -6.95 -6.07
C PHE A 27 -14.97 -7.13 -4.83
N ILE A 28 -15.67 -8.26 -4.78
CA ILE A 28 -16.79 -8.52 -3.88
C ILE A 28 -16.31 -8.95 -2.48
N GLY A 29 -16.97 -8.43 -1.45
CA GLY A 29 -16.84 -8.83 -0.04
C GLY A 29 -15.48 -8.53 0.62
N GLN A 30 -14.67 -7.67 0.00
CA GLN A 30 -13.36 -7.28 0.52
C GLN A 30 -13.19 -5.76 0.64
N THR A 31 -14.19 -5.10 1.20
CA THR A 31 -14.22 -3.63 1.36
C THR A 31 -12.99 -3.10 2.07
N ARG A 32 -12.52 -3.79 3.12
CA ARG A 32 -11.32 -3.38 3.87
C ARG A 32 -10.06 -3.36 3.00
N VAL A 33 -9.90 -4.33 2.10
CA VAL A 33 -8.77 -4.36 1.16
C VAL A 33 -8.86 -3.17 0.21
N VAL A 34 -10.06 -2.88 -0.32
CA VAL A 34 -10.29 -1.72 -1.18
C VAL A 34 -9.96 -0.42 -0.45
N ASP A 35 -10.44 -0.23 0.77
CA ASP A 35 -10.20 0.98 1.57
C ASP A 35 -8.71 1.19 1.85
N LEU A 36 -7.96 0.12 2.16
CA LEU A 36 -6.52 0.21 2.39
C LEU A 36 -5.74 0.53 1.11
N VAL A 37 -6.16 -0.02 -0.04
CA VAL A 37 -5.52 0.30 -1.31
C VAL A 37 -5.85 1.75 -1.73
N LEU A 38 -7.09 2.19 -1.63
CA LEU A 38 -7.46 3.60 -1.88
C LEU A 38 -6.70 4.54 -0.94
N SER A 39 -6.60 4.20 0.35
CA SER A 39 -5.80 4.96 1.31
C SER A 39 -4.33 5.04 0.89
N THR A 40 -3.78 3.94 0.34
CA THR A 40 -2.41 3.91 -0.17
C THR A 40 -2.21 4.89 -1.33
N LEU A 41 -3.13 4.90 -2.29
CA LEU A 41 -3.09 5.80 -3.44
C LEU A 41 -3.24 7.27 -3.00
N LEU A 42 -4.21 7.57 -2.13
CA LEU A 42 -4.45 8.92 -1.58
C LEU A 42 -3.26 9.47 -0.79
N CYS A 43 -2.51 8.60 -0.12
CA CYS A 43 -1.31 8.99 0.61
C CYS A 43 -0.09 9.24 -0.30
N GLY A 44 -0.15 8.87 -1.59
CA GLY A 44 1.03 8.90 -2.46
C GLY A 44 1.99 7.72 -2.21
N GLY A 45 1.52 6.66 -1.55
CA GLY A 45 2.34 5.55 -1.07
C GLY A 45 2.33 4.31 -1.96
N HIS A 46 2.97 3.26 -1.46
CA HIS A 46 3.01 1.93 -2.07
C HIS A 46 2.40 0.90 -1.11
N GLY A 47 1.74 -0.13 -1.63
CA GLY A 47 1.05 -1.13 -0.82
C GLY A 47 1.66 -2.52 -0.98
N LEU A 48 1.69 -3.30 0.10
CA LEU A 48 2.12 -4.69 0.10
C LEU A 48 0.92 -5.61 0.36
N LEU A 49 0.46 -6.32 -0.66
CA LEU A 49 -0.67 -7.25 -0.62
C LEU A 49 -0.17 -8.65 -0.24
N ILE A 50 -0.52 -9.11 0.95
CA ILE A 50 -0.22 -10.45 1.43
C ILE A 50 -1.45 -11.32 1.24
N GLY A 51 -1.35 -12.40 0.49
CA GLY A 51 -2.48 -13.30 0.33
C GLY A 51 -2.18 -14.43 -0.64
N LEU A 52 -3.05 -15.42 -0.64
CA LEU A 52 -2.87 -16.60 -1.47
C LEU A 52 -3.17 -16.32 -2.95
N PRO A 53 -2.71 -17.19 -3.86
CA PRO A 53 -3.09 -17.13 -5.27
C PRO A 53 -4.61 -17.25 -5.43
N GLY A 54 -5.15 -16.60 -6.46
CA GLY A 54 -6.58 -16.71 -6.80
C GLY A 54 -7.53 -15.79 -6.02
N LEU A 55 -7.05 -14.97 -5.08
CA LEU A 55 -7.89 -14.05 -4.29
C LEU A 55 -8.26 -12.74 -5.03
N GLY A 56 -8.25 -12.74 -6.37
CA GLY A 56 -8.67 -11.59 -7.18
C GLY A 56 -7.73 -10.36 -7.14
N LYS A 57 -6.50 -10.49 -6.61
CA LYS A 57 -5.52 -9.38 -6.52
C LYS A 57 -5.26 -8.71 -7.88
N THR A 58 -5.13 -9.49 -8.95
CA THR A 58 -4.97 -8.94 -10.31
C THR A 58 -6.18 -8.12 -10.75
N ARG A 59 -7.39 -8.66 -10.55
CA ARG A 59 -8.65 -7.98 -10.88
C ARG A 59 -8.81 -6.69 -10.10
N LEU A 60 -8.38 -6.66 -8.84
CA LEU A 60 -8.37 -5.46 -8.01
C LEU A 60 -7.50 -4.36 -8.65
N VAL A 61 -6.26 -4.66 -9.03
CA VAL A 61 -5.34 -3.66 -9.61
C VAL A 61 -5.81 -3.16 -10.99
N GLU A 62 -6.32 -4.06 -11.84
CA GLU A 62 -6.88 -3.67 -13.15
C GLU A 62 -8.11 -2.76 -12.98
N THR A 63 -9.00 -3.11 -12.04
CA THR A 63 -10.19 -2.31 -11.74
C THR A 63 -9.80 -0.96 -11.17
N LEU A 64 -8.83 -0.91 -10.24
CA LEU A 64 -8.29 0.34 -9.71
C LEU A 64 -7.66 1.21 -10.80
N SER A 65 -6.90 0.63 -11.73
CA SER A 65 -6.29 1.39 -12.83
C SER A 65 -7.36 2.09 -13.67
N THR A 66 -8.46 1.37 -13.94
CA THR A 66 -9.60 1.91 -14.70
C THR A 66 -10.34 3.00 -13.91
N VAL A 67 -10.73 2.72 -12.67
CA VAL A 67 -11.52 3.65 -11.85
C VAL A 67 -10.74 4.92 -11.52
N MET A 68 -9.42 4.79 -11.31
CA MET A 68 -8.55 5.90 -10.95
C MET A 68 -7.94 6.63 -12.15
N GLY A 69 -8.23 6.19 -13.39
CA GLY A 69 -7.71 6.79 -14.62
C GLY A 69 -6.18 6.76 -14.69
N LEU A 70 -5.59 5.62 -14.33
CA LEU A 70 -4.14 5.40 -14.26
C LEU A 70 -3.69 4.41 -15.34
N ASP A 71 -2.56 4.71 -15.99
CA ASP A 71 -1.86 3.71 -16.80
C ASP A 71 -1.37 2.59 -15.87
N GLY A 72 -1.98 1.41 -16.02
CA GLY A 72 -1.73 0.23 -15.20
C GLY A 72 -0.86 -0.76 -15.93
N LYS A 73 0.23 -1.22 -15.30
CA LYS A 73 1.06 -2.32 -15.81
C LYS A 73 1.25 -3.41 -14.77
N ARG A 74 1.50 -4.63 -15.24
CA ARG A 74 1.75 -5.80 -14.39
C ARG A 74 3.10 -6.41 -14.73
N VAL A 75 3.84 -6.78 -13.69
CA VAL A 75 5.09 -7.54 -13.78
C VAL A 75 4.99 -8.73 -12.84
N GLN A 76 5.25 -9.91 -13.38
CA GLN A 76 5.42 -11.12 -12.60
C GLN A 76 6.90 -11.22 -12.20
N PHE A 77 7.17 -11.28 -10.89
CA PHE A 77 8.53 -11.50 -10.40
C PHE A 77 8.85 -12.98 -10.46
N THR A 78 9.93 -13.30 -11.15
CA THR A 78 10.46 -14.66 -11.30
C THR A 78 11.95 -14.68 -10.92
N PRO A 79 12.52 -15.86 -10.60
CA PRO A 79 13.92 -15.95 -10.18
C PRO A 79 14.94 -15.45 -11.23
N ASP A 80 14.57 -15.49 -12.50
CA ASP A 80 15.36 -15.06 -13.67
C ASP A 80 15.15 -13.60 -14.07
N LEU A 81 14.16 -12.92 -13.47
CA LEU A 81 13.85 -11.53 -13.79
C LEU A 81 15.04 -10.61 -13.46
N MET A 82 15.53 -9.88 -14.47
CA MET A 82 16.66 -8.96 -14.32
C MET A 82 16.17 -7.53 -14.04
N PRO A 83 17.01 -6.68 -13.39
CA PRO A 83 16.67 -5.27 -13.21
C PRO A 83 16.28 -4.56 -14.51
N ALA A 84 16.96 -4.87 -15.63
CA ALA A 84 16.69 -4.26 -16.93
C ALA A 84 15.29 -4.58 -17.47
N ASP A 85 14.71 -5.72 -17.11
CA ASP A 85 13.35 -6.11 -17.53
C ASP A 85 12.27 -5.26 -16.82
N ILE A 86 12.62 -4.64 -15.69
CA ILE A 86 11.74 -3.75 -14.91
C ILE A 86 12.04 -2.29 -15.24
N LEU A 87 13.31 -1.90 -15.21
CA LEU A 87 13.75 -0.51 -15.39
C LEU A 87 13.77 -0.08 -16.85
N GLY A 88 13.85 -1.01 -17.80
CA GLY A 88 14.15 -0.73 -19.20
C GLY A 88 15.62 -0.95 -19.54
N SER A 89 15.92 -0.95 -20.84
CA SER A 89 17.25 -1.22 -21.38
C SER A 89 17.55 -0.37 -22.60
N GLU A 90 18.84 -0.17 -22.90
CA GLU A 90 19.25 0.41 -24.18
C GLU A 90 19.47 -0.68 -25.21
N VAL A 91 18.88 -0.49 -26.39
CA VAL A 91 19.08 -1.34 -27.56
C VAL A 91 19.76 -0.53 -28.66
N LEU A 92 20.67 -1.17 -29.39
CA LEU A 92 21.30 -0.56 -30.55
C LEU A 92 20.36 -0.68 -31.75
N GLU A 93 19.72 0.42 -32.13
CA GLU A 93 18.86 0.48 -33.30
C GLU A 93 19.72 0.87 -34.52
N THR A 94 19.52 0.17 -35.64
CA THR A 94 20.17 0.50 -36.92
C THR A 94 19.13 1.18 -37.82
N GLY A 95 19.36 2.45 -38.14
CA GLY A 95 18.51 3.22 -39.03
C GLY A 95 18.54 2.68 -40.46
N ALA A 96 17.53 3.05 -41.27
CA ALA A 96 17.45 2.66 -42.68
C ALA A 96 18.64 3.18 -43.52
N ASP A 97 19.36 4.17 -43.02
CA ASP A 97 20.58 4.77 -43.56
C ASP A 97 21.88 4.09 -43.09
N GLY A 98 21.78 3.05 -42.25
CA GLY A 98 22.93 2.34 -41.66
C GLY A 98 23.53 3.01 -40.42
N SER A 99 22.96 4.14 -39.96
CA SER A 99 23.36 4.77 -38.71
C SER A 99 23.02 3.87 -37.51
N ARG A 100 23.87 3.87 -36.48
CA ARG A 100 23.66 3.11 -35.25
C ARG A 100 23.44 4.08 -34.10
N ALA A 101 22.30 3.99 -33.43
CA ALA A 101 21.98 4.81 -32.27
C ALA A 101 21.50 3.92 -31.11
N PHE A 102 21.92 4.26 -29.89
CA PHE A 102 21.36 3.64 -28.70
C PHE A 102 19.98 4.26 -28.43
N LYS A 103 18.97 3.42 -28.28
CA LYS A 103 17.61 3.81 -27.94
C LYS A 103 17.22 3.15 -26.64
N PHE A 104 16.74 3.97 -25.71
CA PHE A 104 16.16 3.48 -24.47
C PHE A 104 14.76 2.92 -24.73
N ILE A 105 14.54 1.69 -24.30
CA ILE A 105 13.23 1.04 -24.27
C ILE A 105 12.77 1.05 -22.82
N GLU A 106 11.68 1.78 -22.57
CA GLU A 106 11.07 1.91 -21.26
C GLU A 106 10.61 0.54 -20.74
N GLY A 107 10.98 0.25 -19.49
CA GLY A 107 10.46 -0.90 -18.79
C GLY A 107 9.02 -0.71 -18.29
N PRO A 108 8.41 -1.74 -17.71
CA PRO A 108 7.05 -1.71 -17.18
C PRO A 108 6.84 -0.72 -16.02
N ILE A 109 7.90 -0.22 -15.37
CA ILE A 109 7.75 0.81 -14.31
C ILE A 109 7.32 2.18 -14.86
N PHE A 110 7.45 2.42 -16.17
CA PHE A 110 6.97 3.64 -16.81
C PHE A 110 5.45 3.53 -17.02
N CYS A 111 4.74 3.62 -15.90
CA CYS A 111 3.29 3.63 -15.77
C CYS A 111 2.93 4.41 -14.49
N GLN A 112 1.65 4.50 -14.15
CA GLN A 112 1.19 5.20 -12.95
C GLN A 112 0.81 4.23 -11.82
N LEU A 113 0.35 3.02 -12.17
CA LEU A 113 0.04 1.96 -11.22
C LEU A 113 0.69 0.64 -11.65
N LEU A 114 1.71 0.20 -10.91
CA LEU A 114 2.40 -1.05 -11.16
C LEU A 114 1.94 -2.15 -10.20
N MET A 115 1.46 -3.26 -10.74
CA MET A 115 1.33 -4.53 -10.00
C MET A 115 2.66 -5.29 -10.07
N ALA A 116 3.31 -5.47 -8.92
CA ALA A 116 4.53 -6.26 -8.79
C ALA A 116 4.20 -7.61 -8.12
N ASP A 117 3.84 -8.59 -8.92
CA ASP A 117 3.34 -9.88 -8.44
C ASP A 117 4.49 -10.76 -7.94
N GLU A 118 4.36 -11.30 -6.73
CA GLU A 118 5.31 -12.21 -6.08
C GLU A 118 6.72 -11.62 -5.95
N ILE A 119 6.82 -10.38 -5.46
CA ILE A 119 8.08 -9.62 -5.37
C ILE A 119 9.22 -10.39 -4.67
N ASN A 120 8.88 -11.30 -3.76
CA ASN A 120 9.81 -12.17 -3.05
C ASN A 120 10.43 -13.27 -3.93
N ARG A 121 9.99 -13.51 -5.17
CA ARG A 121 10.58 -14.53 -6.06
C ARG A 121 11.78 -14.03 -6.86
N ALA A 122 11.92 -12.72 -7.05
CA ALA A 122 13.07 -12.17 -7.76
C ALA A 122 14.29 -12.02 -6.85
N SER A 123 15.48 -11.94 -7.47
CA SER A 123 16.73 -11.73 -6.76
C SER A 123 16.72 -10.42 -5.94
N PRO A 124 17.51 -10.34 -4.83
CA PRO A 124 17.63 -9.10 -4.05
C PRO A 124 18.05 -7.88 -4.88
N ARG A 125 18.81 -8.09 -5.97
CA ARG A 125 19.22 -7.03 -6.89
C ARG A 125 18.03 -6.47 -7.67
N THR A 126 17.17 -7.35 -8.17
CA THR A 126 15.94 -7.00 -8.90
C THR A 126 14.93 -6.32 -7.99
N GLN A 127 14.74 -6.82 -6.78
CA GLN A 127 13.92 -6.17 -5.74
C GLN A 127 14.43 -4.75 -5.45
N SER A 128 15.74 -4.59 -5.24
CA SER A 128 16.37 -3.29 -4.95
C SER A 128 16.15 -2.27 -6.07
N ALA A 129 16.19 -2.71 -7.34
CA ALA A 129 15.95 -1.85 -8.49
C ALA A 129 14.54 -1.24 -8.47
N LEU A 130 13.51 -2.05 -8.24
CA LEU A 130 12.13 -1.55 -8.11
C LEU A 130 11.98 -0.61 -6.89
N LEU A 131 12.55 -0.99 -5.74
CA LEU A 131 12.45 -0.20 -4.51
C LEU A 131 13.17 1.14 -4.60
N GLN A 132 14.27 1.21 -5.35
CA GLN A 132 14.94 2.47 -5.67
C GLN A 132 14.03 3.34 -6.53
N ALA A 133 13.43 2.80 -7.60
CA ALA A 133 12.49 3.52 -8.46
C ALA A 133 11.27 4.05 -7.67
N MET A 134 10.76 3.27 -6.71
CA MET A 134 9.70 3.69 -5.78
C MET A 134 10.08 4.92 -4.97
N GLN A 135 11.33 5.00 -4.50
CA GLN A 135 11.81 6.08 -3.64
C GLN A 135 12.23 7.33 -4.42
N GLU A 136 12.94 7.15 -5.52
CA GLU A 136 13.52 8.23 -6.32
C GLU A 136 12.54 8.80 -7.34
N LYS A 137 11.50 8.04 -7.72
CA LYS A 137 10.54 8.40 -8.79
C LYS A 137 11.21 8.70 -10.13
N SER A 138 12.42 8.18 -10.31
CA SER A 138 13.22 8.23 -11.52
C SER A 138 14.16 7.04 -11.54
N VAL A 139 14.71 6.70 -12.70
CA VAL A 139 15.70 5.65 -12.87
C VAL A 139 16.84 6.15 -13.75
N THR A 140 18.05 5.67 -13.49
CA THR A 140 19.22 5.98 -14.32
C THR A 140 19.65 4.72 -15.06
N VAL A 141 19.58 4.76 -16.38
CA VAL A 141 19.98 3.65 -17.26
C VAL A 141 21.04 4.21 -18.22
N ALA A 142 22.17 3.51 -18.32
CA ALA A 142 23.31 3.89 -19.17
C ALA A 142 23.81 5.34 -19.00
N GLY A 143 23.69 5.90 -17.79
CA GLY A 143 24.13 7.27 -17.48
C GLY A 143 23.09 8.36 -17.79
N SER A 144 21.92 8.01 -18.33
CA SER A 144 20.79 8.92 -18.55
C SER A 144 19.71 8.70 -17.50
N THR A 145 19.22 9.79 -16.91
CA THR A 145 18.13 9.74 -15.91
C THR A 145 16.79 9.96 -16.59
N HIS A 146 15.85 9.05 -16.30
CA HIS A 146 14.49 9.05 -16.82
C HIS A 146 13.50 9.19 -15.65
N ALA A 147 12.62 10.19 -15.72
CA ALA A 147 11.58 10.38 -14.71
C ALA A 147 10.42 9.39 -14.93
N LEU A 148 9.85 8.88 -13.85
CA LEU A 148 8.65 8.06 -13.93
C LEU A 148 7.40 8.92 -14.11
N ALA A 149 6.35 8.33 -14.67
CA ALA A 149 5.04 8.97 -14.78
C ALA A 149 4.50 9.34 -13.39
N ARG A 150 3.68 10.39 -13.31
CA ARG A 150 3.09 10.85 -12.04
C ARG A 150 1.57 10.71 -12.10
N PRO A 151 0.91 10.26 -11.02
CA PRO A 151 1.52 9.68 -9.82
C PRO A 151 2.12 8.29 -10.11
N PHE A 152 3.09 7.81 -9.32
CA PHE A 152 3.67 6.46 -9.47
C PHE A 152 3.47 5.65 -8.19
N HIS A 153 2.65 4.61 -8.31
CA HIS A 153 2.28 3.69 -7.25
C HIS A 153 2.67 2.26 -7.59
N VAL A 154 2.94 1.48 -6.55
CA VAL A 154 3.28 0.06 -6.67
C VAL A 154 2.41 -0.69 -5.67
N LEU A 155 1.70 -1.69 -6.17
CA LEU A 155 1.02 -2.70 -5.37
C LEU A 155 1.79 -3.99 -5.55
N ALA A 156 2.67 -4.28 -4.60
CA ALA A 156 3.46 -5.50 -4.60
C ALA A 156 2.69 -6.62 -3.92
N THR A 157 2.76 -7.85 -4.44
CA THR A 157 2.13 -9.00 -3.81
C THR A 157 3.19 -9.96 -3.25
N GLN A 158 2.84 -10.65 -2.17
CA GLN A 158 3.60 -11.80 -1.66
C GLN A 158 2.66 -12.95 -1.33
N ASN A 159 3.11 -14.15 -1.63
CA ASN A 159 2.45 -15.39 -1.25
C ASN A 159 3.13 -15.95 0.02
N PRO A 160 2.41 -16.05 1.16
CA PRO A 160 3.01 -16.45 2.43
C PRO A 160 3.38 -17.95 2.51
N ILE A 161 2.82 -18.81 1.65
CA ILE A 161 3.03 -20.27 1.70
C ILE A 161 4.26 -20.70 0.88
N GLU A 162 4.66 -19.90 -0.11
CA GLU A 162 5.72 -20.28 -1.03
C GLU A 162 7.10 -20.03 -0.42
N GLN A 163 7.72 -21.09 0.10
CA GLN A 163 9.03 -21.02 0.78
C GLN A 163 10.21 -21.42 -0.11
N GLU A 164 9.96 -22.10 -1.24
CA GLU A 164 11.01 -22.50 -2.15
C GLU A 164 11.34 -21.40 -3.16
N GLY A 165 12.63 -21.08 -3.31
CA GLY A 165 13.09 -20.10 -4.29
C GLY A 165 12.67 -18.65 -3.99
N THR A 166 12.35 -18.32 -2.74
CA THR A 166 11.98 -16.96 -2.34
C THR A 166 13.09 -16.25 -1.55
N TYR A 167 13.18 -14.95 -1.75
CA TYR A 167 14.08 -14.01 -1.11
C TYR A 167 13.23 -13.02 -0.31
N PRO A 168 13.19 -13.13 1.04
CA PRO A 168 12.42 -12.22 1.86
C PRO A 168 12.95 -10.79 1.71
N LEU A 169 12.05 -9.82 1.66
CA LEU A 169 12.41 -8.41 1.69
C LEU A 169 13.03 -8.07 3.06
N PRO A 170 14.25 -7.52 3.10
CA PRO A 170 14.80 -6.95 4.32
C PRO A 170 13.89 -5.89 4.95
N GLU A 171 13.99 -5.70 6.25
CA GLU A 171 13.16 -4.77 7.03
C GLU A 171 13.25 -3.33 6.50
N ALA A 172 14.46 -2.90 6.12
CA ALA A 172 14.69 -1.59 5.51
C ALA A 172 13.99 -1.41 4.16
N GLN A 173 13.68 -2.51 3.46
CA GLN A 173 12.94 -2.51 2.21
C GLN A 173 11.42 -2.49 2.46
N LEU A 174 10.95 -3.30 3.42
CA LEU A 174 9.55 -3.31 3.83
C LEU A 174 9.07 -1.93 4.30
N ASP A 175 9.91 -1.19 5.03
CA ASP A 175 9.55 0.15 5.53
C ASP A 175 9.22 1.18 4.44
N ARG A 176 9.57 0.91 3.16
CA ARG A 176 9.19 1.74 2.00
C ARG A 176 7.73 1.58 1.58
N PHE A 177 7.05 0.51 2.02
CA PHE A 177 5.62 0.33 1.79
C PHE A 177 4.82 1.06 2.86
N LEU A 178 3.80 1.82 2.45
CA LEU A 178 2.95 2.57 3.37
C LEU A 178 2.20 1.63 4.31
N VAL A 179 1.55 0.61 3.74
CA VAL A 179 0.75 -0.38 4.46
C VAL A 179 1.00 -1.80 3.93
N GLN A 180 0.92 -2.77 4.83
CA GLN A 180 0.68 -4.16 4.51
C GLN A 180 -0.84 -4.44 4.55
N ILE A 181 -1.34 -5.15 3.55
CA ILE A 181 -2.75 -5.44 3.34
C ILE A 181 -2.90 -6.95 3.24
N ASP A 182 -3.44 -7.55 4.30
CA ASP A 182 -3.74 -8.98 4.30
C ASP A 182 -5.06 -9.23 3.55
N VAL A 183 -5.02 -10.15 2.60
CA VAL A 183 -6.13 -10.55 1.75
C VAL A 183 -6.57 -11.95 2.20
N PRO A 184 -7.60 -12.08 3.04
CA PRO A 184 -8.07 -13.37 3.53
C PRO A 184 -8.89 -14.10 2.47
N TYR A 185 -9.17 -15.38 2.72
CA TYR A 185 -10.22 -16.09 1.98
C TYR A 185 -11.57 -15.41 2.22
N PRO A 186 -12.43 -15.30 1.19
CA PRO A 186 -13.79 -14.84 1.37
C PRO A 186 -14.58 -15.80 2.27
N ASP A 187 -15.58 -15.27 2.97
CA ASP A 187 -16.59 -16.12 3.59
C ASP A 187 -17.47 -16.81 2.53
N ARG A 188 -18.27 -17.78 2.96
CA ARG A 188 -19.12 -18.58 2.06
C ARG A 188 -20.11 -17.74 1.26
N GLU A 189 -20.65 -16.67 1.83
CA GLU A 189 -21.64 -15.82 1.18
C GLU A 189 -20.97 -14.97 0.09
N THR A 190 -19.86 -14.33 0.44
CA THR A 190 -18.99 -13.61 -0.48
C THR A 190 -18.50 -14.52 -1.60
N GLU A 191 -18.07 -15.75 -1.30
CA GLU A 191 -17.60 -16.71 -2.28
C GLU A 191 -18.72 -17.13 -3.23
N ARG A 192 -19.94 -17.31 -2.71
CA ARG A 192 -21.12 -17.56 -3.55
C ARG A 192 -21.39 -16.40 -4.51
N ASP A 193 -21.29 -15.16 -4.03
CA ASP A 193 -21.52 -13.98 -4.87
C ASP A 193 -20.42 -13.81 -5.92
N ILE A 194 -19.16 -14.10 -5.57
CA ILE A 194 -18.04 -14.17 -6.52
C ILE A 194 -18.34 -15.22 -7.59
N LEU A 195 -18.74 -16.44 -7.21
CA LEU A 195 -19.09 -17.50 -8.16
C LEU A 195 -20.18 -17.04 -9.14
N LEU A 196 -21.26 -16.42 -8.64
CA LEU A 196 -22.34 -15.93 -9.51
C LEU A 196 -21.88 -14.79 -10.43
N ALA A 197 -21.11 -13.84 -9.90
CA ALA A 197 -20.65 -12.66 -10.66
C ALA A 197 -19.57 -12.98 -11.70
N THR A 198 -18.80 -14.06 -11.52
CA THR A 198 -17.70 -14.45 -12.42
C THR A 198 -18.05 -15.54 -13.41
N THR A 199 -19.13 -16.29 -13.16
CA THR A 199 -19.63 -17.34 -14.07
C THR A 199 -20.88 -16.94 -14.84
N GLY A 200 -21.39 -15.73 -14.60
CA GLY A 200 -22.49 -15.13 -15.34
C GLY A 200 -22.12 -14.77 -16.78
N ALA A 201 -23.14 -14.52 -17.61
CA ALA A 201 -22.95 -14.15 -19.02
C ALA A 201 -22.53 -12.68 -19.23
N GLU A 202 -22.76 -11.81 -18.25
CA GLU A 202 -22.43 -10.39 -18.30
C GLU A 202 -21.38 -10.06 -17.24
N GLU A 203 -20.29 -9.40 -17.64
CA GLU A 203 -19.34 -8.80 -16.72
C GLU A 203 -19.66 -7.32 -16.51
N THR A 204 -19.86 -6.91 -15.26
CA THR A 204 -19.94 -5.50 -14.89
C THR A 204 -18.62 -4.80 -15.23
N GLN A 205 -18.69 -3.76 -16.05
CA GLN A 205 -17.54 -2.95 -16.42
C GLN A 205 -17.32 -1.84 -15.38
N ALA A 206 -16.07 -1.67 -14.96
CA ALA A 206 -15.67 -0.50 -14.20
C ALA A 206 -15.61 0.72 -15.13
N HIS A 207 -15.93 1.90 -14.61
CA HIS A 207 -15.81 3.16 -15.33
C HIS A 207 -14.82 4.07 -14.62
N GLU A 208 -14.26 5.00 -15.37
CA GLU A 208 -13.33 6.00 -14.85
C GLU A 208 -14.08 7.02 -13.99
N VAL A 209 -13.62 7.23 -12.75
CA VAL A 209 -14.18 8.20 -11.78
C VAL A 209 -13.15 9.32 -11.50
N PHE A 210 -11.87 8.98 -11.52
CA PHE A 210 -10.76 9.92 -11.40
C PHE A 210 -9.90 9.91 -12.65
N THR A 211 -9.29 11.06 -12.95
CA THR A 211 -8.09 11.12 -13.77
C THR A 211 -6.83 11.08 -12.89
N ALA A 212 -5.68 10.80 -13.48
CA ALA A 212 -4.39 10.94 -12.78
C ALA A 212 -4.16 12.34 -12.16
N ALA A 213 -4.65 13.40 -12.83
CA ALA A 213 -4.54 14.77 -12.32
C ALA A 213 -5.44 14.99 -11.09
N ASP A 214 -6.64 14.42 -11.09
CA ASP A 214 -7.53 14.43 -9.92
C ASP A 214 -6.89 13.73 -8.74
N LEU A 215 -6.25 12.57 -8.95
CA LEU A 215 -5.58 11.85 -7.87
C LEU A 215 -4.43 12.66 -7.26
N ILE A 216 -3.64 13.36 -8.09
CA ILE A 216 -2.59 14.26 -7.60
C ILE A 216 -3.20 15.41 -6.77
N ALA A 217 -4.31 16.00 -7.22
CA ALA A 217 -4.99 17.04 -6.47
C ALA A 217 -5.55 16.51 -5.13
N ALA A 218 -6.13 15.31 -5.13
CA ALA A 218 -6.62 14.63 -3.93
C ALA A 218 -5.49 14.36 -2.93
N GLN A 219 -4.33 13.90 -3.40
CA GLN A 219 -3.12 13.70 -2.58
C GLN A 219 -2.63 15.01 -1.95
N ALA A 220 -2.73 16.14 -2.67
CA ALA A 220 -2.37 17.45 -2.14
C ALA A 220 -3.38 17.94 -1.09
N LEU A 221 -4.68 17.73 -1.33
CA LEU A 221 -5.75 18.08 -0.41
C LEU A 221 -5.68 17.28 0.89
N LEU A 222 -5.43 15.97 0.81
CA LEU A 222 -5.26 15.09 1.97
C LEU A 222 -4.18 15.61 2.93
N ARG A 223 -3.08 16.15 2.41
CA ARG A 223 -2.00 16.73 3.23
C ARG A 223 -2.41 18.00 3.97
N ARG A 224 -3.48 18.65 3.55
CA ARG A 224 -4.03 19.87 4.16
C ARG A 224 -5.21 19.59 5.10
N MET A 225 -5.71 18.36 5.15
CA MET A 225 -6.78 17.94 6.05
C MET A 225 -6.36 18.19 7.52
N PRO A 226 -7.19 18.88 8.32
CA PRO A 226 -6.89 19.18 9.71
C PRO A 226 -6.85 17.90 10.54
N VAL A 227 -5.99 17.89 11.56
CA VAL A 227 -5.87 16.80 12.53
C VAL A 227 -5.80 17.42 13.92
N GLY A 228 -6.64 16.94 14.84
CA GLY A 228 -6.62 17.42 16.22
C GLY A 228 -5.41 16.91 16.99
N ASP A 229 -4.91 17.72 17.93
CA ASP A 229 -3.71 17.40 18.73
C ASP A 229 -3.82 16.05 19.43
N GLY A 230 -4.99 15.69 19.95
CA GLY A 230 -5.21 14.38 20.60
C GLY A 230 -5.02 13.17 19.68
N VAL A 231 -5.20 13.33 18.35
CA VAL A 231 -4.88 12.28 17.35
C VAL A 231 -3.38 12.23 17.11
N VAL A 232 -2.72 13.40 17.03
CA VAL A 232 -1.25 13.50 16.89
C VAL A 232 -0.56 12.81 18.07
N ASP A 233 -0.97 13.14 19.29
CA ASP A 233 -0.42 12.56 20.52
C ASP A 233 -0.67 11.06 20.58
N MET A 234 -1.87 10.60 20.21
CA MET A 234 -2.18 9.16 20.17
C MET A 234 -1.31 8.39 19.16
N ILE A 235 -1.00 8.98 17.99
CA ILE A 235 -0.08 8.38 17.02
C ILE A 235 1.33 8.28 17.64
N LEU A 236 1.80 9.33 18.31
CA LEU A 236 3.11 9.35 18.95
C LEU A 236 3.19 8.31 20.07
N ASP A 237 2.19 8.28 20.96
CA ASP A 237 2.11 7.33 22.07
C ASP A 237 2.10 5.88 21.58
N LEU A 238 1.31 5.58 20.55
CA LEU A 238 1.24 4.24 19.95
C LEU A 238 2.60 3.80 19.39
N VAL A 239 3.23 4.66 18.57
CA VAL A 239 4.52 4.34 17.95
C VAL A 239 5.60 4.14 19.02
N ARG A 240 5.57 4.90 20.11
CA ARG A 240 6.52 4.75 21.23
C ARG A 240 6.24 3.50 22.05
N ALA A 241 4.99 3.22 22.36
CA ALA A 241 4.59 2.02 23.10
C ALA A 241 4.96 0.72 22.37
N CYS A 242 5.07 0.75 21.04
CA CYS A 242 5.54 -0.36 20.21
C CYS A 242 7.07 -0.54 20.16
N ARG A 243 7.87 0.31 20.83
CA ARG A 243 9.33 0.19 20.89
C ARG A 243 9.77 -0.52 22.17
N PRO A 244 10.47 -1.67 22.11
CA PRO A 244 10.80 -2.45 23.31
C PRO A 244 11.65 -1.67 24.33
N ASP A 245 12.47 -0.72 23.87
CA ASP A 245 13.34 0.08 24.74
C ASP A 245 12.69 1.35 25.30
N ASP A 246 11.49 1.75 24.83
CA ASP A 246 10.85 2.99 25.28
C ASP A 246 10.16 2.78 26.65
N PRO A 247 10.21 3.73 27.59
CA PRO A 247 9.53 3.63 28.89
C PRO A 247 8.02 3.34 28.81
N SER A 248 7.35 3.81 27.75
CA SER A 248 5.91 3.61 27.52
C SER A 248 5.52 2.19 27.09
N ALA A 249 6.49 1.35 26.72
CA ALA A 249 6.21 0.00 26.24
C ALA A 249 5.69 -0.93 27.34
N THR A 250 4.63 -1.67 27.00
CA THR A 250 4.04 -2.69 27.88
C THR A 250 5.00 -3.85 28.11
N PRO A 251 4.86 -4.62 29.22
CA PRO A 251 5.69 -5.81 29.44
C PRO A 251 5.63 -6.79 28.26
N GLN A 252 4.45 -6.95 27.66
CA GLN A 252 4.27 -7.79 26.46
C GLN A 252 5.17 -7.31 25.30
N VAL A 253 5.19 -6.01 24.99
CA VAL A 253 6.05 -5.49 23.91
C VAL A 253 7.53 -5.71 24.23
N ARG A 254 7.97 -5.45 25.47
CA ARG A 254 9.37 -5.62 25.87
C ARG A 254 9.87 -7.06 25.74
N GLU A 255 9.01 -8.04 26.02
CA GLU A 255 9.38 -9.46 25.96
C GLU A 255 9.26 -10.06 24.56
N THR A 256 8.33 -9.54 23.75
CA THR A 256 7.97 -10.14 22.46
C THR A 256 8.58 -9.45 21.25
N VAL A 257 8.82 -8.15 21.30
CA VAL A 257 9.29 -7.35 20.17
C VAL A 257 10.81 -7.23 20.19
N GLY A 258 11.46 -7.62 19.10
CA GLY A 258 12.91 -7.50 18.93
C GLY A 258 13.33 -6.10 18.47
N TRP A 259 12.53 -5.45 17.63
CA TRP A 259 12.72 -4.05 17.25
C TRP A 259 11.38 -3.41 16.87
N GLY A 260 11.25 -2.11 17.15
CA GLY A 260 10.00 -1.37 17.01
C GLY A 260 10.04 -0.28 15.93
N PRO A 261 8.89 0.39 15.71
CA PRO A 261 8.70 1.27 14.57
C PRO A 261 9.45 2.61 14.68
N GLY A 262 10.03 3.05 13.56
CA GLY A 262 10.72 4.34 13.44
C GLY A 262 9.77 5.52 13.14
N PRO A 263 10.30 6.75 12.94
CA PRO A 263 9.50 7.94 12.64
C PRO A 263 8.64 7.84 11.38
N ARG A 264 9.04 7.02 10.39
CA ARG A 264 8.22 6.78 9.18
C ARG A 264 6.88 6.14 9.51
N ALA A 265 6.78 5.33 10.57
CA ALA A 265 5.51 4.77 11.01
C ALA A 265 4.54 5.86 11.48
N ALA A 266 5.01 6.86 12.24
CA ALA A 266 4.18 7.99 12.67
C ALA A 266 3.71 8.84 11.48
N GLN A 267 4.58 9.06 10.49
CA GLN A 267 4.22 9.76 9.24
C GLN A 267 3.20 8.97 8.42
N ALA A 268 3.38 7.65 8.31
CA ALA A 268 2.45 6.76 7.63
C ALA A 268 1.08 6.78 8.33
N LEU A 269 1.03 6.64 9.66
CA LEU A 269 -0.19 6.75 10.45
C LEU A 269 -0.88 8.10 10.23
N MET A 270 -0.15 9.22 10.30
CA MET A 270 -0.71 10.55 10.07
C MET A 270 -1.43 10.67 8.72
N LEU A 271 -0.83 10.14 7.65
CA LEU A 271 -1.42 10.17 6.32
C LEU A 271 -2.60 9.19 6.21
N THR A 272 -2.47 7.97 6.74
CA THR A 272 -3.50 6.95 6.62
C THR A 272 -4.73 7.23 7.46
N VAL A 273 -4.61 7.85 8.64
CA VAL A 273 -5.79 8.26 9.42
C VAL A 273 -6.61 9.32 8.71
N ARG A 274 -5.94 10.27 8.03
CA ARG A 274 -6.61 11.26 7.18
C ARG A 274 -7.30 10.58 6.01
N ALA A 275 -6.63 9.62 5.36
CA ALA A 275 -7.19 8.94 4.20
C ALA A 275 -8.42 8.12 4.59
N ARG A 276 -8.37 7.43 5.74
CA ARG A 276 -9.51 6.70 6.30
C ARG A 276 -10.68 7.63 6.61
N ALA A 277 -10.42 8.72 7.34
CA ALA A 277 -11.45 9.70 7.66
C ALA A 277 -12.12 10.27 6.40
N LEU A 278 -11.33 10.60 5.38
CA LEU A 278 -11.82 11.08 4.10
C LEU A 278 -12.68 10.02 3.36
N LEU A 279 -12.24 8.75 3.34
CA LEU A 279 -13.00 7.64 2.73
C LEU A 279 -14.34 7.38 3.44
N ASP A 280 -14.41 7.71 4.73
CA ASP A 280 -15.63 7.66 5.54
C ASP A 280 -16.48 8.95 5.43
N GLY A 281 -16.10 9.91 4.58
CA GLY A 281 -16.80 11.19 4.42
C GLY A 281 -16.63 12.16 5.60
N ARG A 282 -15.63 11.94 6.46
CA ARG A 282 -15.34 12.80 7.61
C ARG A 282 -14.28 13.84 7.29
N LEU A 283 -14.48 15.05 7.83
CA LEU A 283 -13.60 16.21 7.60
C LEU A 283 -12.32 16.22 8.45
N ALA A 284 -12.25 15.39 9.50
CA ALA A 284 -11.10 15.23 10.36
C ALA A 284 -11.02 13.80 10.91
N PRO A 285 -9.81 13.25 11.14
CA PRO A 285 -9.64 11.94 11.75
C PRO A 285 -9.90 11.98 13.26
N ASN A 286 -10.17 10.80 13.82
CA ASN A 286 -10.42 10.57 15.24
C ASN A 286 -9.50 9.45 15.78
N ALA A 287 -9.70 9.06 17.05
CA ALA A 287 -8.91 8.01 17.71
C ALA A 287 -9.13 6.61 17.10
N GLU A 288 -10.33 6.33 16.60
CA GLU A 288 -10.67 5.06 15.95
C GLU A 288 -9.87 4.87 14.66
N ASP A 289 -9.61 5.95 13.92
CA ASP A 289 -8.74 5.90 12.73
C ASP A 289 -7.33 5.44 13.07
N VAL A 290 -6.79 5.90 14.20
CA VAL A 290 -5.45 5.50 14.67
C VAL A 290 -5.45 4.01 15.00
N ALA A 291 -6.46 3.53 15.72
CA ALA A 291 -6.61 2.14 16.08
C ALA A 291 -6.71 1.23 14.85
N GLU A 292 -7.55 1.62 13.89
CA GLU A 292 -7.80 0.88 12.67
C GLU A 292 -6.59 0.86 11.73
N MET A 293 -5.81 1.93 11.67
CA MET A 293 -4.61 2.00 10.82
C MET A 293 -3.34 1.45 11.49
N ALA A 294 -3.38 1.15 12.79
CA ALA A 294 -2.23 0.65 13.55
C ALA A 294 -1.65 -0.62 12.93
N ARG A 295 -2.43 -1.71 12.83
CA ARG A 295 -1.95 -2.99 12.31
C ARG A 295 -1.43 -2.89 10.87
N PRO A 296 -2.18 -2.35 9.88
CA PRO A 296 -1.70 -2.25 8.50
C PRO A 296 -0.42 -1.43 8.33
N VAL A 297 -0.19 -0.43 9.21
CA VAL A 297 1.01 0.43 9.14
C VAL A 297 2.19 -0.18 9.91
N LEU A 298 1.94 -0.87 11.02
CA LEU A 298 3.00 -1.30 11.95
C LEU A 298 3.50 -2.71 11.72
N VAL A 299 2.68 -3.62 11.18
CA VAL A 299 3.00 -5.07 11.11
C VAL A 299 4.30 -5.37 10.35
N HIS A 300 4.59 -4.61 9.28
CA HIS A 300 5.82 -4.73 8.49
C HIS A 300 6.94 -3.77 8.93
N ARG A 301 6.71 -3.01 10.01
CA ARG A 301 7.65 -2.04 10.62
C ARG A 301 8.08 -2.45 12.02
N MET A 302 7.81 -3.69 12.38
CA MET A 302 8.13 -4.29 13.67
C MET A 302 8.53 -5.73 13.43
N ALA A 303 9.31 -6.28 14.35
CA ALA A 303 9.57 -7.71 14.34
C ALA A 303 9.54 -8.30 15.74
N LEU A 304 9.03 -9.52 15.82
CA LEU A 304 9.15 -10.35 17.01
C LEU A 304 10.62 -10.72 17.27
N SER A 305 10.97 -10.85 18.54
CA SER A 305 12.23 -11.42 18.99
C SER A 305 12.32 -12.89 18.56
N PHE A 306 13.55 -13.42 18.45
CA PHE A 306 13.75 -14.82 18.08
C PHE A 306 12.99 -15.78 19.02
N ALA A 307 13.01 -15.48 20.33
CA ALA A 307 12.30 -16.27 21.34
C ALA A 307 10.77 -16.22 21.15
N ALA A 308 10.21 -15.06 20.84
CA ALA A 308 8.77 -14.92 20.60
C ALA A 308 8.33 -15.62 19.30
N ARG A 309 9.13 -15.53 18.23
CA ARG A 309 8.90 -16.29 16.99
C ARG A 309 8.89 -17.79 17.24
N ALA A 310 9.84 -18.29 18.04
CA ALA A 310 9.92 -19.71 18.39
C ALA A 310 8.70 -20.20 19.21
N ARG A 311 8.04 -19.32 19.97
CA ARG A 311 6.78 -19.61 20.69
C ARG A 311 5.53 -19.53 19.81
N GLY A 312 5.67 -19.12 18.54
CA GLY A 312 4.53 -18.94 17.63
C GLY A 312 3.68 -17.72 17.96
N GLU A 313 4.28 -16.67 18.54
CA GLU A 313 3.56 -15.43 18.80
C GLU A 313 3.21 -14.70 17.50
N ASP A 314 2.09 -13.97 17.51
CA ASP A 314 1.59 -13.21 16.38
C ASP A 314 1.82 -11.72 16.60
N LEU A 315 2.63 -11.10 15.75
CA LEU A 315 2.96 -9.67 15.86
C LEU A 315 1.73 -8.79 15.74
N GLY A 316 0.78 -9.17 14.88
CA GLY A 316 -0.47 -8.46 14.72
C GLY A 316 -1.27 -8.40 16.02
N ARG A 317 -1.38 -9.51 16.75
CA ARG A 317 -2.06 -9.56 18.06
C ARG A 317 -1.37 -8.68 19.09
N VAL A 318 -0.04 -8.56 19.06
CA VAL A 318 0.71 -7.65 19.95
C VAL A 318 0.36 -6.19 19.63
N ILE A 319 0.24 -5.83 18.34
CA ILE A 319 -0.19 -4.49 17.92
C ILE A 319 -1.62 -4.21 18.39
N ASP A 320 -2.55 -5.12 18.12
CA ASP A 320 -3.96 -4.96 18.52
C ASP A 320 -4.12 -4.81 20.04
N ALA A 321 -3.37 -5.60 20.82
CA ALA A 321 -3.35 -5.52 22.28
C ALA A 321 -2.78 -4.18 22.78
N THR A 322 -1.76 -3.65 22.12
CA THR A 322 -1.17 -2.34 22.45
C THR A 322 -2.19 -1.22 22.22
N VAL A 323 -2.89 -1.26 21.08
CA VAL A 323 -3.96 -0.31 20.75
C VAL A 323 -5.10 -0.38 21.77
N ALA A 324 -5.58 -1.59 22.10
CA ALA A 324 -6.65 -1.78 23.07
C ALA A 324 -6.29 -1.26 24.47
N GLY A 325 -5.04 -1.45 24.91
CA GLY A 325 -4.55 -0.94 26.18
C GLY A 325 -4.55 0.59 26.27
N MET A 326 -4.32 1.29 25.15
CA MET A 326 -4.37 2.74 25.09
C MET A 326 -5.80 3.29 25.11
N ALA A 327 -6.75 2.60 24.49
CA ALA A 327 -8.16 2.98 24.52
C ALA A 327 -8.73 2.89 25.94
N GLY A 328 -8.45 1.79 26.66
CA GLY A 328 -8.91 1.61 28.05
C GLY A 328 -8.29 2.57 29.07
N ALA A 329 -7.09 3.11 28.80
CA ALA A 329 -6.46 4.10 29.66
C ALA A 329 -7.08 5.50 29.56
N LYS A 330 -7.75 5.83 28.44
CA LYS A 330 -8.46 7.10 28.25
C LYS A 330 -9.86 7.11 28.87
N ASP A 331 -10.52 5.96 28.94
CA ASP A 331 -11.85 5.85 29.58
C ASP A 331 -11.77 5.84 31.12
N ALA A 332 -10.58 5.63 31.68
CA ALA A 332 -10.32 5.58 33.12
C ALA A 332 -9.72 6.87 33.71
N ALA A 333 -9.45 7.88 32.88
CA ALA A 333 -8.86 9.17 33.25
C ALA A 333 -9.87 10.31 33.10
#